data_AF-A0A5C8M273-F1
#
_entry.id   AF-A0A5C8M273-F1
#
_cell.length_a   1.000
_cell.length_b   1.000
_cell.length_c   1.000
_cell.angle_alpha   90.00
_cell.angle_beta   90.00
_cell.angle_gamma   90.00
#
_symmetry.space_group_name_H-M   'P 1'
#
loop_
_entity.id
_entity.type
_entity.pdbx_description
1 polymer ?
#
loop_
_entity_poly.entity_id
_entity_poly.type
_entity_poly.pdbx_seq_one_letter_code
_entity_poly.pdbx_strand_id
1 'polypeptide(L)'
;MFKPNDYLADAVKNKNLIRIYNEFSVIAHEDPSFSTGKFMRTLEYIESQSIPGLFKEHEERQITYNDAYWNDAYWALIVSSLLDNFSHKRIDHLKTVSQYLYGKKEDKENKENKEVITRTLASTSRNQRNTTPETHRAPTRVTYAKSSPRGIRSKKARPIALMVGIALIILVVWAVGIKVIATVTITIAIIVIILRIYANRRK
;
A
#
# COMPACT_ATOMS: atom_id res chain seq x y z
N MET A 1 7.56 25.09 10.30
CA MET A 1 8.87 24.45 10.04
C MET A 1 8.84 23.05 10.64
N PHE A 2 9.10 22.01 9.84
CA PHE A 2 9.20 20.63 10.35
C PHE A 2 10.42 20.52 11.28
N LYS A 3 10.27 19.80 12.39
CA LYS A 3 11.36 19.52 13.32
C LYS A 3 11.52 18.00 13.44
N PRO A 4 12.66 17.43 13.01
CA PRO A 4 12.90 16.00 13.17
C PRO A 4 13.00 15.65 14.66
N ASN A 5 12.67 14.40 15.01
CA ASN A 5 13.00 13.85 16.33
C ASN A 5 14.52 13.67 16.45
N ASP A 6 15.02 13.47 17.68
CA ASP A 6 16.46 13.34 17.94
C ASP A 6 17.08 12.14 17.20
N TYR A 7 16.31 11.07 17.01
CA TYR A 7 16.74 9.88 16.28
C TYR A 7 17.06 10.17 14.82
N LEU A 8 16.16 10.84 14.10
CA LEU A 8 16.32 11.22 12.70
C LEU A 8 17.37 12.32 12.54
N ALA A 9 17.38 13.31 13.44
CA ALA A 9 18.38 14.37 13.42
C ALA A 9 19.82 13.81 13.53
N ASP A 10 20.03 12.86 14.45
CA ASP A 10 21.31 12.17 14.60
C ASP A 10 21.64 11.28 13.40
N ALA A 11 20.65 10.59 12.83
CA ALA A 11 20.85 9.78 11.62
C ALA A 11 21.30 10.63 10.42
N VAL A 12 20.67 11.78 10.21
CA VAL A 12 21.03 12.76 9.18
C VAL A 12 22.43 13.32 9.40
N LYS A 13 22.73 13.77 10.63
CA LYS A 13 24.05 14.31 11.00
C LYS A 13 25.18 13.33 10.68
N ASN A 14 24.96 12.05 10.96
CA ASN A 14 25.96 11.00 10.76
C ASN A 14 25.86 10.33 9.37
N LYS A 15 25.00 10.82 8.46
CA LYS A 15 24.73 10.23 7.13
C LYS A 15 24.42 8.73 7.22
N ASN A 16 23.75 8.31 8.29
CA ASN A 16 23.42 6.91 8.53
C ASN A 16 22.18 6.53 7.72
N LEU A 17 22.40 6.13 6.47
CA LEU A 17 21.35 5.78 5.52
C LEU A 17 20.42 4.67 6.06
N ILE A 18 20.96 3.68 6.75
CA ILE A 18 20.17 2.58 7.33
C ILE A 18 19.14 3.12 8.33
N ARG A 19 19.54 4.04 9.22
CA ARG A 19 18.62 4.66 10.19
C ARG A 19 17.60 5.57 9.51
N ILE A 20 18.01 6.30 8.46
CA ILE A 20 17.08 7.11 7.67
C ILE A 20 16.02 6.22 7.02
N TYR A 21 16.41 5.13 6.34
CA TYR A 21 15.46 4.23 5.70
C TYR A 21 14.54 3.54 6.70
N ASN A 22 15.07 3.11 7.86
CA ASN A 22 14.26 2.56 8.94
C ASN A 22 13.20 3.54 9.44
N GLU A 23 13.53 4.84 9.57
CA GLU A 23 12.55 5.86 9.96
C GLU A 23 11.38 5.92 8.97
N PHE A 24 11.64 5.81 7.66
CA PHE A 24 10.57 5.73 6.66
C PHE A 24 9.71 4.48 6.79
N SER A 25 10.33 3.32 7.04
CA SER A 25 9.59 2.08 7.26
C SER A 25 8.70 2.17 8.50
N VAL A 26 9.20 2.75 9.60
CA VAL A 26 8.43 2.99 10.83
C VAL A 26 7.26 3.94 10.56
N ILE A 27 7.52 5.09 9.94
CA ILE A 27 6.49 6.08 9.62
C ILE A 27 5.39 5.47 8.73
N ALA A 28 5.77 4.67 7.73
CA ALA A 28 4.81 4.03 6.83
C ALA A 28 3.94 2.99 7.56
N HIS A 29 4.47 2.28 8.55
CA HIS A 29 3.66 1.37 9.37
C HIS A 29 2.77 2.12 10.38
N GLU A 30 3.23 3.24 10.93
CA GLU A 30 2.46 4.06 11.87
C GLU A 30 1.30 4.81 11.19
N ASP A 31 1.52 5.35 9.99
CA ASP A 31 0.54 6.10 9.20
C ASP A 31 0.52 5.61 7.74
N PRO A 32 -0.11 4.44 7.49
CA PRO A 32 -0.08 3.82 6.17
C PRO A 32 -0.87 4.59 5.10
N SER A 33 -1.76 5.50 5.52
CA SER A 33 -2.50 6.42 4.64
C SER A 33 -1.73 7.72 4.32
N PHE A 34 -0.59 7.94 4.97
CA PHE A 34 0.17 9.20 4.96
C PHE A 34 -0.65 10.46 5.33
N SER A 35 -1.76 10.27 6.03
CA SER A 35 -2.74 11.32 6.36
C SER A 35 -2.19 12.39 7.30
N THR A 36 -1.23 12.04 8.15
CA THR A 36 -0.57 13.00 9.07
C THR A 36 0.38 13.94 8.35
N GLY A 37 0.79 13.57 7.13
CA GLY A 37 1.86 14.23 6.38
C GLY A 37 3.26 14.01 6.94
N LYS A 38 3.43 13.20 8.00
CA LYS A 38 4.75 12.92 8.62
C LYS A 38 5.73 12.38 7.59
N PHE A 39 5.30 11.40 6.79
CA PHE A 39 6.13 10.82 5.72
C PHE A 39 6.64 11.88 4.75
N MET A 40 5.75 12.74 4.23
CA MET A 40 6.10 13.74 3.23
C MET A 40 7.01 14.84 3.78
N ARG A 41 6.73 15.34 4.99
CA ARG A 41 7.58 16.34 5.64
C ARG A 41 8.97 15.78 5.97
N THR A 42 9.04 14.51 6.40
CA THR A 42 10.31 13.82 6.62
C THR A 42 11.09 13.67 5.32
N LEU A 43 10.44 13.28 4.22
CA LEU A 43 11.05 13.17 2.89
C LEU A 43 11.61 14.51 2.41
N GLU A 44 10.81 15.57 2.44
CA GLU A 44 11.23 16.93 2.07
C GLU A 44 12.44 17.38 2.90
N TYR A 45 12.41 17.13 4.21
CA TYR A 45 13.50 17.47 5.12
C TYR A 45 14.81 16.74 4.75
N ILE A 46 14.79 15.42 4.51
CA ILE A 46 16.02 14.67 4.19
C ILE A 46 16.56 15.01 2.80
N GLU A 47 15.68 15.28 1.82
CA GLU A 47 16.07 15.70 0.48
C GLU A 47 16.81 17.03 0.54
N SER A 48 16.36 17.96 1.39
CA SER A 48 17.00 19.26 1.57
C SER A 48 18.40 19.17 2.19
N GLN A 49 18.79 18.03 2.77
CA GLN A 49 20.12 17.83 3.36
C GLN A 49 21.17 17.39 2.34
N SER A 50 20.76 17.06 1.10
CA SER A 50 21.68 16.62 0.02
C SER A 50 22.63 15.50 0.44
N ILE A 51 22.11 14.50 1.17
CA ILE A 51 22.92 13.39 1.70
C ILE A 51 23.39 12.51 0.52
N PRO A 52 24.71 12.30 0.35
CA PRO A 52 25.22 11.45 -0.71
C PRO A 52 24.72 10.02 -0.60
N GLY A 53 24.27 9.44 -1.73
CA GLY A 53 23.79 8.05 -1.78
C GLY A 53 22.44 7.80 -1.13
N LEU A 54 21.70 8.86 -0.75
CA LEU A 54 20.36 8.76 -0.15
C LEU A 54 19.36 8.06 -1.07
N PHE A 55 19.39 8.38 -2.37
CA PHE A 55 18.58 7.71 -3.37
C PHE A 55 19.43 6.70 -4.12
N LYS A 56 18.96 5.46 -4.12
CA LYS A 56 19.56 4.34 -4.85
C LYS A 56 18.99 4.27 -6.25
N GLU A 57 19.73 3.60 -7.14
CA GLU A 57 19.19 3.20 -8.44
C GLU A 57 17.95 2.31 -8.23
N HIS A 58 16.94 2.55 -9.07
CA HIS A 58 15.70 1.83 -8.96
C HIS A 58 15.84 0.40 -9.48
N GLU A 59 15.42 -0.56 -8.66
CA GLU A 59 15.28 -1.95 -9.09
C GLU A 59 13.79 -2.30 -9.15
N GLU A 60 13.36 -3.05 -10.17
CA GLU A 60 11.95 -3.43 -10.34
C GLU A 60 11.51 -4.58 -9.42
N ARG A 61 12.43 -5.16 -8.66
CA ARG A 61 12.13 -6.29 -7.77
C ARG A 61 11.09 -5.89 -6.72
N GLN A 62 10.20 -6.82 -6.39
CA GLN A 62 9.14 -6.65 -5.37
C GLN A 62 8.08 -5.59 -5.72
N ILE A 63 8.11 -5.03 -6.93
CA ILE A 63 7.04 -4.17 -7.45
C ILE A 63 6.10 -5.02 -8.30
N THR A 64 4.80 -4.90 -8.05
CA THR A 64 3.74 -5.34 -8.95
C THR A 64 2.84 -4.16 -9.24
N TYR A 65 2.60 -3.91 -10.52
CA TYR A 65 1.69 -2.87 -10.98
C TYR A 65 0.24 -3.38 -11.11
N ASN A 66 0.01 -4.68 -10.90
CA ASN A 66 -1.32 -5.25 -10.86
C ASN A 66 -1.92 -5.08 -9.46
N ASP A 67 -2.92 -4.21 -9.37
CA ASP A 67 -3.59 -3.82 -8.13
C ASP A 67 -4.38 -4.95 -7.46
N ALA A 68 -4.73 -6.02 -8.20
CA ALA A 68 -5.33 -7.22 -7.62
C ALA A 68 -4.44 -7.91 -6.57
N TYR A 69 -3.13 -7.62 -6.57
CA TYR A 69 -2.19 -8.11 -5.57
C TYR A 69 -1.91 -7.10 -4.44
N TRP A 70 -2.45 -5.88 -4.51
CA TRP A 70 -2.25 -4.88 -3.48
C TRP A 70 -3.14 -5.21 -2.28
N ASN A 71 -2.51 -5.75 -1.24
CA ASN A 71 -3.11 -6.09 0.05
C ASN A 71 -2.10 -5.78 1.16
N ASP A 72 -2.48 -6.00 2.42
CA ASP A 72 -1.64 -5.69 3.59
C ASP A 72 -0.28 -6.42 3.56
N ALA A 73 -0.24 -7.64 3.00
CA ALA A 73 1.02 -8.39 2.86
C ALA A 73 1.92 -7.75 1.81
N TYR A 74 1.35 -7.30 0.69
CA TYR A 74 2.06 -6.55 -0.32
C TYR A 74 2.56 -5.21 0.22
N TRP A 75 1.75 -4.51 1.02
CA TRP A 75 2.15 -3.31 1.73
C TRP A 75 3.39 -3.53 2.60
N ALA A 76 3.36 -4.56 3.47
CA ALA A 76 4.50 -4.88 4.32
C ALA A 76 5.76 -5.20 3.49
N LEU A 77 5.62 -5.90 2.36
CA LEU A 77 6.71 -6.18 1.43
C LEU A 77 7.33 -4.89 0.90
N ILE A 78 6.53 -3.99 0.30
CA ILE A 78 7.06 -2.77 -0.32
C ILE A 78 7.60 -1.77 0.72
N VAL A 79 7.06 -1.73 1.94
CA VAL A 79 7.62 -0.91 3.03
C VAL A 79 8.98 -1.44 3.48
N SER A 80 9.14 -2.77 3.59
CA SER A 80 10.43 -3.37 3.95
C SER A 80 11.51 -3.14 2.88
N SER A 81 11.11 -3.11 1.60
CA SER A 81 12.01 -2.86 0.47
C SER A 81 12.58 -1.43 0.39
N LEU A 82 12.15 -0.53 1.29
CA LEU A 82 12.77 0.79 1.43
C LEU A 82 14.20 0.68 2.00
N LEU A 83 14.50 -0.37 2.75
CA LEU A 83 15.80 -0.54 3.41
C LEU A 83 16.94 -0.78 2.40
N ASP A 84 16.65 -1.56 1.36
CA ASP A 84 17.60 -1.97 0.34
C ASP A 84 17.43 -1.21 -0.98
N ASN A 85 16.24 -0.66 -1.29
CA ASN A 85 15.98 0.05 -2.55
C ASN A 85 15.25 1.41 -2.38
N PHE A 86 15.75 2.29 -1.51
CA PHE A 86 15.21 3.65 -1.35
C PHE A 86 15.40 4.51 -2.62
N SER A 87 14.38 4.56 -3.48
CA SER A 87 14.39 5.29 -4.76
C SER A 87 13.10 6.09 -4.94
N HIS A 88 13.14 7.19 -5.71
CA HIS A 88 11.95 8.01 -5.98
C HIS A 88 10.81 7.18 -6.57
N LYS A 89 11.09 6.35 -7.58
CA LYS A 89 10.10 5.44 -8.19
C LYS A 89 9.44 4.52 -7.15
N ARG A 90 10.19 4.02 -6.17
CA ARG A 90 9.66 3.15 -5.12
C ARG A 90 8.82 3.92 -4.11
N ILE A 91 9.24 5.12 -3.75
CA ILE A 91 8.47 6.02 -2.91
C ILE A 91 7.14 6.38 -3.59
N ASP A 92 7.14 6.63 -4.88
CA ASP A 92 5.92 6.95 -5.63
C ASP A 92 5.00 5.74 -5.78
N HIS A 93 5.57 4.54 -5.99
CA HIS A 93 4.81 3.30 -5.93
C HIS A 93 4.17 3.09 -4.55
N LEU A 94 4.94 3.31 -3.48
CA LEU A 94 4.44 3.23 -2.11
C LEU A 94 3.27 4.21 -1.85
N LYS A 95 3.35 5.45 -2.35
CA LYS A 95 2.24 6.42 -2.30
C LYS A 95 1.00 5.92 -3.06
N THR A 96 1.20 5.33 -4.23
CA THR A 96 0.11 4.80 -5.06
C THR A 96 -0.62 3.66 -4.36
N VAL A 97 0.14 2.70 -3.82
CA VAL A 97 -0.41 1.56 -3.06
C VAL A 97 -1.08 2.03 -1.77
N SER A 98 -0.49 3.01 -1.07
CA SER A 98 -1.07 3.63 0.11
C SER A 98 -2.45 4.21 -0.17
N GLN A 99 -2.59 4.99 -1.25
CA GLN A 99 -3.86 5.57 -1.67
C GLN A 99 -4.91 4.50 -2.02
N TYR A 100 -4.49 3.41 -2.69
CA TYR A 100 -5.40 2.32 -3.03
C TYR A 100 -5.92 1.59 -1.80
N LEU A 101 -5.03 1.25 -0.85
CA LEU A 101 -5.37 0.45 0.33
C LEU A 101 -6.03 1.26 1.45
N TYR A 102 -5.53 2.47 1.68
CA TYR A 102 -5.84 3.26 2.88
C TYR A 102 -6.34 4.67 2.56
N GLY A 103 -6.39 5.06 1.28
CA GLY A 103 -7.03 6.29 0.87
C GLY A 103 -8.48 6.31 1.35
N LYS A 104 -8.91 7.43 1.92
CA LYS A 104 -10.32 7.62 2.24
C LYS A 104 -11.10 7.48 0.94
N LYS A 105 -12.05 6.54 0.91
CA LYS A 105 -13.06 6.48 -0.15
C LYS A 105 -13.97 7.70 0.01
N GLU A 106 -13.50 8.87 -0.38
CA GLU A 106 -14.43 9.91 -0.80
C GLU A 106 -15.13 9.33 -2.05
N ASP A 107 -16.43 9.08 -1.93
CA ASP A 107 -17.38 8.84 -3.02
C ASP A 107 -17.50 7.45 -3.68
N LYS A 108 -17.36 6.34 -2.93
CA LYS A 108 -17.94 5.06 -3.39
C LYS A 108 -19.32 4.73 -2.79
N GLU A 109 -19.69 5.35 -1.68
CA GLU A 109 -20.99 5.12 -1.03
C GLU A 109 -22.14 5.96 -1.65
N ASN A 110 -21.82 6.96 -2.47
CA ASN A 110 -22.81 7.85 -3.10
C ASN A 110 -23.19 7.45 -4.54
N LYS A 111 -22.50 6.47 -5.14
CA LYS A 111 -22.88 5.94 -6.47
C LYS A 111 -23.92 4.83 -6.38
N GLU A 112 -23.81 3.97 -5.37
CA GLU A 112 -24.79 2.88 -5.14
C GLU A 112 -26.13 3.42 -4.60
N ASN A 113 -26.08 4.44 -3.73
CA ASN A 113 -27.30 5.08 -3.21
C ASN A 113 -28.01 5.98 -4.24
N LYS A 114 -27.31 6.58 -5.21
CA LYS A 114 -27.96 7.36 -6.28
C LYS A 114 -28.70 6.48 -7.28
N GLU A 115 -28.20 5.29 -7.58
CA GLU A 115 -28.83 4.39 -8.55
C GLU A 115 -30.09 3.70 -7.97
N VAL A 116 -30.08 3.40 -6.66
CA VAL A 116 -31.26 2.87 -5.96
C VAL A 116 -32.34 3.95 -5.78
N ILE A 117 -31.98 5.16 -5.33
CA ILE A 117 -32.95 6.25 -5.12
C ILE A 117 -33.60 6.70 -6.44
N THR A 118 -32.86 6.71 -7.55
CA THR A 118 -33.42 7.10 -8.86
C THR A 118 -34.39 6.05 -9.42
N ARG A 119 -34.18 4.75 -9.13
CA ARG A 119 -35.11 3.67 -9.53
C ARG A 119 -36.37 3.61 -8.68
N THR A 120 -36.29 3.97 -7.39
CA THR A 120 -37.45 3.99 -6.47
C THR A 120 -38.35 5.22 -6.69
N LEU A 121 -37.78 6.37 -7.07
CA LEU A 121 -38.56 7.59 -7.34
C LEU A 121 -39.29 7.54 -8.70
N ALA A 122 -38.77 6.80 -9.68
CA ALA A 122 -39.44 6.60 -10.98
C ALA A 122 -40.66 5.66 -10.90
N SER A 123 -40.78 4.83 -9.86
CA SER A 123 -41.85 3.83 -9.70
C SER A 123 -42.98 4.25 -8.74
N THR A 124 -42.85 5.40 -8.05
CA THR A 124 -43.82 5.82 -7.01
C THR A 124 -44.84 6.87 -7.49
N SER A 125 -44.73 7.42 -8.71
CA SER A 125 -45.68 8.43 -9.23
C SER A 125 -46.89 7.88 -10.02
N ARG A 126 -47.23 6.59 -9.88
CA ARG A 126 -48.39 5.99 -10.56
C ARG A 126 -49.29 5.21 -9.60
N ASN A 127 -49.77 5.84 -8.53
CA ASN A 127 -51.06 5.47 -7.93
C ASN A 127 -51.54 6.50 -6.89
N GLN A 128 -52.47 7.35 -7.29
CA GLN A 128 -53.42 7.98 -6.37
C GLN A 128 -54.83 7.65 -6.84
N ARG A 129 -55.57 6.87 -6.04
CA ARG A 129 -57.01 7.05 -5.78
C ARG A 129 -57.53 6.05 -4.75
N ASN A 130 -57.82 6.52 -3.53
CA ASN A 130 -59.17 6.67 -2.97
C ASN A 130 -59.22 6.65 -1.41
N THR A 131 -59.80 7.73 -0.88
CA THR A 131 -60.75 7.88 0.26
C THR A 131 -60.33 7.68 1.75
N THR A 132 -60.39 8.79 2.50
CA THR A 132 -60.43 9.09 3.97
C THR A 132 -61.80 8.72 4.63
N PRO A 133 -62.12 8.97 5.94
CA PRO A 133 -61.36 9.33 7.18
C PRO A 133 -61.69 8.38 8.38
N GLU A 134 -61.13 8.38 9.60
CA GLU A 134 -61.02 9.36 10.71
C GLU A 134 -60.46 8.55 11.94
N THR A 135 -59.57 8.99 12.86
CA THR A 135 -59.93 9.50 14.20
C THR A 135 -58.85 9.19 15.29
N HIS A 136 -58.44 10.24 16.03
CA HIS A 136 -57.92 10.35 17.42
C HIS A 136 -56.53 9.84 17.94
N ARG A 137 -55.75 10.85 18.40
CA ARG A 137 -55.04 11.02 19.71
C ARG A 137 -53.55 10.63 19.92
N ALA A 138 -52.75 11.71 20.04
CA ALA A 138 -51.71 12.08 21.03
C ALA A 138 -50.35 11.31 21.14
N PRO A 139 -49.23 12.01 21.51
CA PRO A 139 -47.86 11.54 21.28
C PRO A 139 -47.16 11.02 22.53
N THR A 140 -46.47 9.88 22.44
CA THR A 140 -45.58 9.39 23.50
C THR A 140 -44.13 9.77 23.19
N ARG A 141 -43.63 10.71 24.00
CA ARG A 141 -42.24 11.11 24.15
C ARG A 141 -41.41 9.92 24.64
N VAL A 142 -40.35 9.51 23.92
CA VAL A 142 -39.32 8.63 24.49
C VAL A 142 -37.96 9.31 24.37
N THR A 143 -37.38 9.46 25.56
CA THR A 143 -36.13 10.06 25.98
C THR A 143 -34.89 9.40 25.38
N TYR A 144 -33.91 10.24 25.04
CA TYR A 144 -32.54 9.84 24.71
C TYR A 144 -31.82 9.31 25.96
N ALA A 145 -31.51 8.01 25.97
CA ALA A 145 -30.65 7.41 26.99
C ALA A 145 -29.21 7.29 26.46
N LYS A 146 -28.31 8.00 27.12
CA LYS A 146 -26.85 7.99 27.01
C LYS A 146 -26.30 6.68 27.56
N SER A 147 -25.55 5.91 26.76
CA SER A 147 -24.76 4.77 27.24
C SER A 147 -23.27 4.98 26.97
N SER A 148 -22.49 5.18 28.04
CA SER A 148 -21.03 5.14 28.06
C SER A 148 -20.48 3.70 27.88
N PRO A 149 -19.20 3.55 27.47
CA PRO A 149 -18.66 2.31 26.91
C PRO A 149 -18.30 1.29 27.98
N ARG A 150 -18.68 0.03 27.76
CA ARG A 150 -18.31 -1.11 28.61
C ARG A 150 -17.10 -1.80 27.99
N GLY A 151 -15.98 -1.80 28.71
CA GLY A 151 -14.69 -2.33 28.28
C GLY A 151 -14.73 -3.80 27.88
N ILE A 152 -14.00 -4.13 26.81
CA ILE A 152 -13.80 -5.51 26.38
C ILE A 152 -12.43 -5.99 26.85
N ARG A 153 -12.54 -6.83 27.87
CA ARG A 153 -11.56 -7.73 28.47
C ARG A 153 -10.84 -8.56 27.40
N SER A 154 -9.50 -8.56 27.46
CA SER A 154 -8.63 -9.36 26.61
C SER A 154 -8.90 -10.86 26.78
N LYS A 155 -9.02 -11.57 25.65
CA LYS A 155 -8.92 -13.04 25.62
C LYS A 155 -7.69 -13.42 24.81
N LYS A 156 -6.74 -14.07 25.48
CA LYS A 156 -5.58 -14.73 24.89
C LYS A 156 -6.06 -15.87 23.99
N ALA A 157 -5.64 -15.90 22.73
CA ALA A 157 -5.70 -17.07 21.87
C ALA A 157 -4.27 -17.44 21.47
N ARG A 158 -3.89 -18.70 21.71
CA ARG A 158 -2.61 -19.29 21.32
C ARG A 158 -2.63 -19.67 19.82
N PRO A 159 -1.46 -19.79 19.17
CA PRO A 159 -1.30 -19.61 17.73
C PRO A 159 -1.29 -20.94 16.98
N ILE A 160 -2.13 -21.10 15.94
CA ILE A 160 -1.96 -22.13 14.90
C ILE A 160 -2.49 -21.59 13.57
N ALA A 161 -1.74 -21.87 12.49
CA ALA A 161 -2.05 -21.70 11.06
C ALA A 161 -1.52 -20.42 10.37
N LEU A 162 -0.19 -20.29 10.28
CA LEU A 162 0.47 -19.39 9.32
C LEU A 162 1.62 -20.13 8.63
N MET A 163 1.35 -21.30 8.05
CA MET A 163 2.35 -22.14 7.35
C MET A 163 1.77 -22.82 6.11
N VAL A 164 1.08 -22.06 5.24
CA VAL A 164 0.78 -22.53 3.88
C VAL A 164 1.05 -21.46 2.80
N GLY A 165 0.99 -20.17 3.13
CA GLY A 165 1.18 -19.10 2.14
C GLY A 165 2.63 -18.89 1.65
N ILE A 166 3.64 -19.15 2.49
CA ILE A 166 5.04 -18.81 2.18
C ILE A 166 5.63 -19.78 1.13
N ALA A 167 5.21 -21.05 1.11
CA ALA A 167 5.73 -22.03 0.16
C ALA A 167 5.27 -21.80 -1.29
N LEU A 168 4.05 -21.30 -1.50
CA LEU A 168 3.52 -21.03 -2.85
C LEU A 168 4.15 -19.78 -3.48
N ILE A 169 4.50 -18.79 -2.68
CA ILE A 169 5.15 -17.55 -3.15
C ILE A 169 6.57 -17.85 -3.64
N ILE A 170 7.31 -18.73 -2.95
CA ILE A 170 8.63 -19.18 -3.40
C ILE A 170 8.52 -19.83 -4.78
N LEU A 171 7.56 -20.76 -4.99
CA LEU A 171 7.39 -21.45 -6.28
C LEU A 171 7.08 -20.51 -7.47
N VAL A 172 6.27 -19.47 -7.25
CA VAL A 172 5.95 -18.49 -8.32
C VAL A 172 7.17 -17.61 -8.66
N VAL A 173 7.99 -17.26 -7.66
CA VAL A 173 9.24 -16.50 -7.87
C VAL A 173 10.29 -17.34 -8.63
N TRP A 174 10.38 -18.66 -8.38
CA TRP A 174 11.23 -19.55 -9.18
C TRP A 174 10.76 -19.65 -10.65
N ALA A 175 9.46 -19.76 -10.90
CA ALA A 175 8.94 -19.95 -12.27
C ALA A 175 9.21 -18.75 -13.20
N VAL A 176 9.21 -17.52 -12.67
CA VAL A 176 9.49 -16.30 -13.45
C VAL A 176 10.98 -15.96 -13.45
N GLY A 177 11.70 -16.16 -12.33
CA GLY A 177 13.14 -15.90 -12.22
C GLY A 177 14.02 -16.85 -13.04
N ILE A 178 13.65 -18.13 -13.16
CA ILE A 178 14.40 -19.11 -13.98
C ILE A 178 14.42 -18.70 -15.45
N LYS A 179 13.33 -18.15 -15.99
CA LYS A 179 13.26 -17.79 -17.42
C LYS A 179 14.27 -16.71 -17.81
N VAL A 180 14.48 -15.70 -16.96
CA VAL A 180 15.41 -14.59 -17.24
C VAL A 180 16.87 -15.06 -17.14
N ILE A 181 17.20 -15.89 -16.16
CA ILE A 181 18.58 -16.39 -15.96
C ILE A 181 18.99 -17.33 -17.12
N ALA A 182 18.08 -18.20 -17.58
CA ALA A 182 18.35 -19.09 -18.69
C ALA A 182 18.58 -18.34 -20.02
N THR A 183 17.84 -17.24 -20.27
CA THR A 183 18.03 -16.46 -21.50
C THR A 183 19.38 -15.74 -21.52
N VAL A 184 19.82 -15.18 -20.39
CA VAL A 184 21.08 -14.42 -20.31
C VAL A 184 22.30 -15.34 -20.48
N THR A 185 22.28 -16.55 -19.90
CA THR A 185 23.39 -17.50 -20.02
C THR A 185 23.54 -18.04 -21.45
N ILE A 186 22.42 -18.32 -22.14
CA ILE A 186 22.43 -18.76 -23.54
C ILE A 186 23.01 -17.68 -24.45
N THR A 187 22.63 -16.41 -24.27
CA THR A 187 23.16 -15.30 -25.08
C THR A 187 24.67 -15.11 -24.89
N ILE A 188 25.16 -15.17 -23.64
CA ILE A 188 26.61 -15.05 -23.36
C ILE A 188 27.38 -16.21 -24.00
N ALA A 189 26.87 -17.45 -23.92
CA ALA A 189 27.52 -18.60 -24.54
C ALA A 189 27.63 -18.48 -26.07
N ILE A 190 26.56 -18.00 -26.73
CA ILE A 190 26.55 -17.76 -28.18
C ILE A 190 27.61 -16.71 -28.56
N ILE A 191 27.70 -15.61 -27.82
CA ILE A 191 28.70 -14.55 -28.07
C ILE A 191 30.12 -15.10 -27.98
N VAL A 192 30.43 -15.91 -26.94
CA VAL A 192 31.75 -16.52 -26.76
C VAL A 192 32.10 -17.47 -27.91
N ILE A 193 31.13 -18.28 -28.39
CA ILE A 193 31.32 -19.18 -29.53
C ILE A 193 31.62 -18.38 -30.81
N ILE A 194 30.86 -17.31 -31.08
CA ILE A 194 31.08 -16.44 -32.25
C ILE A 194 32.47 -15.81 -32.20
N LEU A 195 32.89 -15.28 -31.05
CA LEU A 195 34.22 -14.70 -30.87
C LEU A 195 35.33 -15.73 -31.09
N ARG A 196 35.14 -16.98 -30.62
CA ARG A 196 36.11 -18.06 -30.82
C ARG A 196 36.22 -18.47 -32.29
N ILE A 197 35.11 -18.55 -33.01
CA ILE A 197 35.10 -18.83 -34.46
C ILE A 197 35.78 -17.68 -35.22
N TYR A 198 35.48 -16.44 -34.87
CA TYR A 198 36.06 -15.26 -35.51
C TYR A 198 37.58 -15.18 -35.28
N ALA A 199 38.04 -15.41 -34.05
CA ALA A 199 39.47 -15.44 -33.71
C ALA A 199 40.21 -16.58 -34.44
N ASN A 200 39.57 -17.73 -34.65
CA ASN A 200 40.16 -18.86 -35.36
C ASN A 200 40.19 -18.68 -36.88
N ARG A 201 39.35 -17.81 -37.46
CA ARG A 201 39.38 -17.46 -38.90
C ARG A 201 40.34 -16.33 -39.27
N ARG A 202 40.84 -15.57 -38.27
CA ARG A 202 41.82 -14.49 -38.48
C ARG A 202 43.28 -14.95 -38.40
N LYS A 203 43.53 -16.20 -38.01
CA LYS A 203 44.85 -16.85 -38.09
C LYS A 203 44.92 -17.65 -39.38
#